data_AF-A0A2Z7C1M4-F1
#
_entry.id   AF-A0A2Z7C1M4-F1
#
_cell.length_a   1.000
_cell.length_b   1.000
_cell.length_c   1.000
_cell.angle_alpha   90.00
_cell.angle_beta   90.00
_cell.angle_gamma   90.00
#
_symmetry.space_group_name_H-M   'P 1'
#
loop_
_entity.id
_entity.type
_entity.pdbx_description
1 polymer ?
#
loop_
_entity_poly.entity_id
_entity_poly.type
_entity_poly.pdbx_seq_one_letter_code
_entity_poly.pdbx_strand_id
1 'polypeptide(L)'
;MKNNLSNGTKLILLHPYIQKQGGSNRLWLLAIVSFLTMAFLATLIYTRESIATTTTVVATAAAIRPPLSRSVARALVHYSSNSNNTDRMSYTDMNQISEALRQCSQPCNFLVFGLTHETLLWNALNHNGRTVFIDESRYYAAYIEEKYPEVEAYDVQYSTKLSEMPELIAAIKEQEHNECRPVQNLLFSECKLGLNDLPNQLYEVDWDIILVDGPRGYWPEAPGRMAAIFTAAVLARSKKAGSGNPKTHIFVHDFNMKMDRMTSDEFLCRENLVKSKDRMGHFILERMESSSSKFCRSSHTHSSPAEDSAPSS
;
A
#
# COMPACT_ATOMS: atom_id res chain seq x y z
N MET A 1 80.17 -28.84 25.31
CA MET A 1 80.13 -30.28 25.67
C MET A 1 79.12 -30.99 24.76
N LYS A 2 79.39 -32.26 24.48
CA LYS A 2 78.95 -33.06 23.33
C LYS A 2 77.73 -33.95 23.69
N ASN A 3 76.97 -34.36 22.66
CA ASN A 3 76.04 -35.52 22.53
C ASN A 3 74.52 -35.19 22.69
N ASN A 4 73.64 -35.28 21.67
CA ASN A 4 73.08 -36.46 20.94
C ASN A 4 72.52 -37.54 21.90
N LEU A 5 71.32 -38.13 21.78
CA LEU A 5 70.56 -38.58 20.61
C LEU A 5 69.11 -39.03 21.02
N SER A 6 68.21 -39.11 20.03
CA SER A 6 67.15 -40.14 19.84
C SER A 6 65.69 -39.92 20.26
N ASN A 7 64.86 -39.78 19.22
CA ASN A 7 63.52 -40.32 18.94
C ASN A 7 62.81 -41.23 19.96
N GLY A 8 61.49 -41.03 20.05
CA GLY A 8 60.54 -42.03 20.56
C GLY A 8 59.10 -41.55 20.52
N THR A 9 58.47 -41.58 19.33
CA THR A 9 57.03 -41.34 19.14
C THR A 9 56.22 -42.40 19.90
N LYS A 10 55.47 -42.00 20.94
CA LYS A 10 54.50 -42.88 21.61
C LYS A 10 53.09 -42.59 21.09
N LEU A 11 52.59 -43.55 20.33
CA LEU A 11 51.21 -43.69 19.88
C LEU A 11 50.33 -43.91 21.12
N ILE A 12 49.47 -42.94 21.46
CA ILE A 12 48.45 -43.12 22.51
C ILE A 12 47.19 -43.67 21.81
N LEU A 13 47.02 -44.98 21.92
CA LEU A 13 45.85 -45.71 21.46
C LEU A 13 44.70 -45.50 22.45
N LEU A 14 43.81 -44.55 22.19
CA LEU A 14 42.58 -44.37 22.96
C LEU A 14 41.55 -45.42 22.54
N HIS A 15 41.34 -46.42 23.40
CA HIS A 15 40.22 -47.36 23.30
C HIS A 15 38.89 -46.60 23.41
N PRO A 16 37.91 -46.83 22.52
CA PRO A 16 36.57 -46.30 22.72
C PRO A 16 35.88 -47.10 23.83
N TYR A 17 35.66 -46.44 24.96
CA TYR A 17 34.82 -46.95 26.03
C TYR A 17 33.37 -46.96 25.55
N ILE A 18 32.85 -48.16 25.22
CA ILE A 18 31.45 -48.39 24.91
C ILE A 18 30.64 -48.13 26.18
N GLN A 19 30.06 -46.93 26.28
CA GLN A 19 29.09 -46.62 27.32
C GLN A 19 27.77 -47.30 27.00
N LYS A 20 27.59 -48.44 27.66
CA LYS A 20 26.38 -49.24 27.87
C LYS A 20 25.08 -48.43 27.68
N GLN A 21 24.26 -48.88 26.74
CA GLN A 21 22.89 -48.42 26.44
C GLN A 21 22.10 -48.07 27.70
N GLY A 22 21.83 -46.77 27.87
CA GLY A 22 20.81 -46.27 28.77
C GLY A 22 19.43 -46.56 28.19
N GLY A 23 18.89 -47.72 28.58
CA GLY A 23 17.47 -48.09 28.67
C GLY A 23 16.48 -47.51 27.65
N SER A 24 15.95 -48.40 26.82
CA SER A 24 14.75 -48.28 25.94
C SER A 24 13.61 -47.41 26.50
N ASN A 25 13.49 -47.32 27.84
CA ASN A 25 12.45 -46.57 28.53
C ASN A 25 12.49 -45.05 28.27
N ARG A 26 13.65 -44.43 28.06
CA ARG A 26 13.73 -42.97 27.80
C ARG A 26 13.24 -42.59 26.41
N LEU A 27 13.56 -43.41 25.40
CA LEU A 27 13.06 -43.24 24.04
C LEU A 27 11.55 -43.52 23.97
N TRP A 28 11.08 -44.52 24.73
CA TRP A 28 9.66 -44.85 24.81
C TRP A 28 8.85 -43.75 25.51
N LEU A 29 9.38 -43.14 26.57
CA LEU A 29 8.78 -41.98 27.22
C LEU A 29 8.68 -40.78 26.27
N LEU A 30 9.73 -40.48 25.49
CA LEU A 30 9.69 -39.40 24.49
C LEU A 30 8.66 -39.67 23.39
N ALA A 31 8.55 -40.92 22.93
CA ALA A 31 7.55 -41.32 21.94
C ALA A 31 6.12 -41.17 22.49
N ILE A 32 5.88 -41.56 23.75
CA ILE A 32 4.57 -41.42 24.39
C ILE A 32 4.20 -39.96 24.60
N VAL A 33 5.12 -39.14 25.09
CA VAL A 33 4.85 -37.71 25.28
C VAL A 33 4.56 -37.05 23.93
N SER A 34 5.34 -37.36 22.89
CA SER A 34 5.09 -36.86 21.53
C SER A 34 3.71 -37.29 21.01
N PHE A 35 3.36 -38.57 21.15
CA PHE A 35 2.05 -39.08 20.75
C PHE A 35 0.89 -38.42 21.52
N LEU A 36 1.02 -38.24 22.83
CA LEU A 36 0.01 -37.57 23.65
C LEU A 36 -0.14 -36.09 23.27
N THR A 37 0.95 -35.38 22.97
CA THR A 37 0.88 -33.99 22.51
C THR A 37 0.20 -33.87 21.14
N MET A 38 0.46 -34.80 20.23
CA MET A 38 -0.14 -34.81 18.90
C MET A 38 -1.62 -35.19 18.96
N ALA A 39 -1.99 -36.16 19.81
CA ALA A 39 -3.37 -36.52 20.09
C ALA A 39 -4.14 -35.36 20.73
N PHE A 40 -3.52 -34.63 21.67
CA PHE A 40 -4.11 -33.45 22.30
C PHE A 40 -4.35 -32.32 21.28
N LEU A 41 -3.37 -32.03 20.41
CA LEU A 41 -3.51 -31.06 19.32
C LEU A 41 -4.61 -31.47 18.32
N ALA A 42 -4.66 -32.76 17.96
CA ALA A 42 -5.71 -33.29 17.09
C ALA A 42 -7.09 -33.16 17.74
N THR A 43 -7.25 -33.46 19.04
CA THR A 43 -8.51 -33.23 19.76
C THR A 43 -8.88 -31.75 19.82
N LEU A 44 -7.92 -30.82 19.99
CA LEU A 44 -8.22 -29.39 19.95
C LEU A 44 -8.71 -28.94 18.57
N ILE A 45 -8.11 -29.44 17.50
CA ILE A 45 -8.52 -29.11 16.12
C ILE A 45 -9.90 -29.73 15.81
N TYR A 46 -10.13 -30.99 16.19
CA TYR A 46 -11.38 -31.71 15.90
C TYR A 46 -12.56 -31.26 16.77
N THR A 47 -12.30 -30.87 18.03
CA THR A 47 -13.33 -30.27 18.89
C THR A 47 -13.65 -28.83 18.50
N ARG A 48 -12.73 -28.11 17.83
CA ARG A 48 -13.01 -26.78 17.28
C ARG A 48 -14.01 -26.83 16.12
N GLU A 49 -14.07 -27.93 15.36
CA GLU A 49 -15.09 -28.14 14.33
C GLU A 49 -16.41 -28.76 14.86
N SER A 50 -16.42 -29.31 16.08
CA SER A 50 -17.59 -30.01 16.64
C SER A 50 -18.43 -29.19 17.65
N ILE A 51 -18.08 -27.93 17.91
CA ILE A 51 -18.93 -26.99 18.68
C ILE A 51 -19.50 -25.95 17.71
N ALA A 52 -20.26 -26.43 16.74
CA ALA A 52 -21.35 -25.64 16.17
C ALA A 52 -22.52 -25.75 17.14
N THR A 53 -22.51 -24.90 18.17
CA THR A 53 -23.68 -24.73 19.04
C THR A 53 -24.80 -24.17 18.19
N THR A 54 -25.75 -25.01 17.79
CA THR A 54 -27.03 -24.58 17.23
C THR A 54 -27.86 -23.97 18.35
N THR A 55 -27.51 -22.77 18.80
CA THR A 55 -28.43 -21.90 19.53
C THR A 55 -29.48 -21.42 18.54
N THR A 56 -30.61 -22.12 18.47
CA THR A 56 -31.85 -21.58 17.91
C THR A 56 -32.31 -20.44 18.81
N VAL A 57 -31.75 -19.26 18.59
CA VAL A 57 -32.30 -18.02 19.14
C VAL A 57 -33.54 -17.73 18.30
N VAL A 58 -34.72 -17.91 18.89
CA VAL A 58 -35.94 -17.30 18.38
C VAL A 58 -35.75 -15.80 18.56
N ALA A 59 -35.19 -15.14 17.53
CA ALA A 59 -35.03 -13.71 17.51
C ALA A 59 -36.43 -13.08 17.34
N THR A 60 -37.00 -12.63 18.44
CA THR A 60 -37.97 -11.55 18.42
C THR A 60 -37.35 -10.41 17.61
N ALA A 61 -37.97 -10.05 16.48
CA ALA A 61 -37.53 -8.96 15.62
C ALA A 61 -37.76 -7.60 16.30
N ALA A 62 -36.98 -7.32 17.35
CA ALA A 62 -36.64 -5.95 17.70
C ALA A 62 -35.59 -5.51 16.68
N ALA A 63 -35.78 -4.36 16.05
CA ALA A 63 -34.81 -3.77 15.13
C ALA A 63 -33.51 -3.43 15.90
N ILE A 64 -32.64 -4.41 16.08
CA ILE A 64 -31.28 -4.20 16.62
C ILE A 64 -30.51 -3.52 15.49
N ARG A 65 -30.45 -2.19 15.53
CA ARG A 65 -29.51 -1.44 14.70
C ARG A 65 -28.11 -1.89 15.09
N PRO A 66 -27.28 -2.39 14.17
CA PRO A 66 -25.91 -2.75 14.51
C PRO A 66 -25.22 -1.50 15.09
N PRO A 67 -24.39 -1.66 16.14
CA PRO A 67 -23.63 -0.54 16.68
C PRO A 67 -22.77 0.06 15.57
N LEU A 68 -22.55 1.37 15.64
CA LEU A 68 -21.70 2.09 14.71
C LEU A 68 -20.31 1.44 14.67
N SER A 69 -19.69 1.34 13.49
CA SER A 69 -18.35 0.76 13.38
C SER A 69 -17.36 1.56 14.23
N ARG A 70 -16.33 0.87 14.75
CA ARG A 70 -15.33 1.50 15.63
C ARG A 70 -14.62 2.66 14.92
N SER A 71 -14.26 2.48 13.64
CA SER A 71 -13.63 3.52 12.82
C SER A 71 -14.53 4.75 12.68
N VAL A 72 -15.82 4.56 12.42
CA VAL A 72 -16.78 5.67 12.28
C VAL A 72 -17.02 6.39 13.61
N ALA A 73 -17.25 5.65 14.70
CA ALA A 73 -17.42 6.26 16.02
C ALA A 73 -16.19 7.07 16.43
N ARG A 74 -14.99 6.56 16.16
CA ARG A 74 -13.73 7.24 16.45
C ARG A 74 -13.52 8.49 15.61
N ALA A 75 -13.76 8.43 14.30
CA ALA A 75 -13.66 9.59 13.44
C ALA A 75 -14.60 10.72 13.90
N LEU A 76 -15.84 10.39 14.27
CA LEU A 76 -16.80 11.38 14.80
C LEU A 76 -16.28 12.07 16.07
N VAL A 77 -15.77 11.30 17.03
CA VAL A 77 -15.20 11.87 18.26
C VAL A 77 -13.98 12.72 17.93
N HIS A 78 -13.05 12.21 17.13
CA HIS A 78 -11.82 12.92 16.75
C HIS A 78 -12.11 14.27 16.09
N TYR A 79 -12.92 14.32 15.04
CA TYR A 79 -13.15 15.57 14.31
C TYR A 79 -14.10 16.53 15.05
N SER A 80 -14.97 16.03 15.93
CA SER A 80 -15.77 16.90 16.80
C SER A 80 -14.94 17.53 17.92
N SER A 81 -13.92 16.84 18.45
CA SER A 81 -13.01 17.39 19.46
C SER A 81 -11.90 18.27 18.87
N ASN A 82 -11.60 18.14 17.57
CA ASN A 82 -10.48 18.81 16.91
C ASN A 82 -10.93 19.74 15.75
N SER A 83 -12.11 20.34 15.87
CA SER A 83 -12.73 21.16 14.81
C SER A 83 -11.94 22.39 14.36
N ASN A 84 -11.02 22.87 15.19
CA ASN A 84 -10.27 24.11 14.94
C ASN A 84 -9.01 23.91 14.10
N ASN A 85 -8.74 22.69 13.62
CA ASN A 85 -7.58 22.45 12.76
C ASN A 85 -7.77 23.13 11.39
N THR A 86 -6.77 23.93 11.00
CA THR A 86 -6.73 24.64 9.73
C THR A 86 -5.95 23.89 8.65
N ASP A 87 -5.10 22.94 9.05
CA ASP A 87 -4.31 22.11 8.14
C ASP A 87 -5.11 20.85 7.78
N ARG A 88 -6.08 21.03 6.88
CA ARG A 88 -7.03 20.01 6.44
C ARG A 88 -7.44 20.22 5.00
N MET A 89 -7.87 19.13 4.35
CA MET A 89 -8.42 19.21 3.01
C MET A 89 -9.72 20.05 2.98
N SER A 90 -9.96 20.74 1.86
CA SER A 90 -11.18 21.54 1.70
C SER A 90 -12.42 20.63 1.64
N TYR A 91 -13.59 21.16 2.00
CA TYR A 91 -14.84 20.40 1.88
C TYR A 91 -15.09 19.92 0.44
N THR A 92 -14.77 20.77 -0.55
CA THR A 92 -14.94 20.44 -1.97
C THR A 92 -14.10 19.24 -2.36
N ASP A 93 -12.86 19.18 -1.89
CA ASP A 93 -11.93 18.10 -2.22
C ASP A 93 -12.31 16.81 -1.47
N MET A 94 -12.64 16.90 -0.18
CA MET A 94 -13.11 15.73 0.58
C MET A 94 -14.40 15.14 0.00
N ASN A 95 -15.32 15.98 -0.44
CA ASN A 95 -16.59 15.53 -0.99
C ASN A 95 -16.41 14.73 -2.30
N GLN A 96 -15.39 15.06 -3.11
CA GLN A 96 -15.12 14.32 -4.36
C GLN A 96 -14.69 12.86 -4.06
N ILE A 97 -13.81 12.67 -3.09
CA ILE A 97 -13.35 11.33 -2.67
C ILE A 97 -14.47 10.57 -1.98
N SER A 98 -15.22 11.22 -1.08
CA SER A 98 -16.37 10.64 -0.38
C SER A 98 -17.44 10.12 -1.35
N GLU A 99 -17.75 10.89 -2.40
CA GLU A 99 -18.69 10.48 -3.44
C GLU A 99 -18.21 9.25 -4.21
N ALA A 100 -16.92 9.17 -4.54
CA ALA A 100 -16.36 7.99 -5.19
C ALA A 100 -16.38 6.76 -4.28
N LEU A 101 -16.04 6.90 -2.99
CA LEU A 101 -16.13 5.82 -2.01
C LEU A 101 -17.56 5.32 -1.85
N ARG A 102 -18.55 6.22 -1.82
CA ARG A 102 -19.97 5.87 -1.72
C ARG A 102 -20.48 5.09 -2.94
N GLN A 103 -19.95 5.40 -4.12
CA GLN A 103 -20.32 4.74 -5.38
C GLN A 103 -19.49 3.47 -5.64
N CYS A 104 -18.43 3.25 -4.88
CA CYS A 104 -17.56 2.09 -5.02
C CYS A 104 -18.29 0.80 -4.62
N SER A 105 -18.11 -0.25 -5.43
CA SER A 105 -18.62 -1.58 -5.10
C SER A 105 -17.91 -2.12 -3.85
N GLN A 106 -18.66 -2.78 -2.97
CA GLN A 106 -18.13 -3.27 -1.70
C GLN A 106 -17.75 -4.76 -1.79
N PRO A 107 -16.62 -5.19 -1.21
CA PRO A 107 -15.63 -4.36 -0.49
C PRO A 107 -14.79 -3.49 -1.46
N CYS A 108 -14.61 -2.22 -1.12
CA CYS A 108 -13.82 -1.28 -1.93
C CYS A 108 -12.36 -1.27 -1.46
N ASN A 109 -11.41 -1.49 -2.38
CA ASN A 109 -9.98 -1.36 -2.10
C ASN A 109 -9.54 0.09 -2.31
N PHE A 110 -9.18 0.77 -1.22
CA PHE A 110 -8.76 2.17 -1.22
C PHE A 110 -7.30 2.30 -0.78
N LEU A 111 -6.43 2.76 -1.68
CA LEU A 111 -5.03 3.08 -1.37
C LEU A 111 -4.87 4.59 -1.17
N VAL A 112 -4.16 4.99 -0.13
CA VAL A 112 -3.86 6.39 0.16
C VAL A 112 -2.36 6.55 0.33
N PHE A 113 -1.72 7.34 -0.54
CA PHE A 113 -0.38 7.85 -0.29
C PHE A 113 -0.51 9.12 0.56
N GLY A 114 0.04 9.09 1.77
CA GLY A 114 0.02 10.15 2.78
C GLY A 114 -0.85 9.79 4.00
N LEU A 115 -0.26 9.89 5.18
CA LEU A 115 -0.99 9.99 6.44
C LEU A 115 -1.23 11.47 6.73
N THR A 116 -2.49 11.88 6.69
CA THR A 116 -2.89 13.29 6.82
C THR A 116 -3.94 13.46 7.90
N HIS A 117 -4.45 14.68 8.04
CA HIS A 117 -5.55 14.95 8.95
C HIS A 117 -6.78 14.10 8.65
N GLU A 118 -7.01 13.72 7.39
CA GLU A 118 -8.17 12.96 6.92
C GLU A 118 -8.03 11.43 7.06
N THR A 119 -6.91 10.89 7.59
CA THR A 119 -6.68 9.44 7.71
C THR A 119 -7.85 8.70 8.38
N LEU A 120 -8.37 9.21 9.50
CA LEU A 120 -9.50 8.57 10.19
C LEU A 120 -10.81 8.69 9.39
N LEU A 121 -11.00 9.79 8.66
CA LEU A 121 -12.15 9.99 7.79
C LEU A 121 -12.17 8.94 6.67
N TRP A 122 -11.04 8.73 6.00
CA TRP A 122 -10.90 7.75 4.92
C TRP A 122 -11.18 6.32 5.40
N ASN A 123 -10.66 5.96 6.57
CA ASN A 123 -10.94 4.65 7.16
C ASN A 123 -12.41 4.48 7.60
N ALA A 124 -13.04 5.55 8.09
CA ALA A 124 -14.45 5.54 8.47
C ALA A 124 -15.41 5.46 7.27
N LEU A 125 -15.15 6.23 6.21
CA LEU A 125 -15.98 6.22 5.00
C LEU A 125 -15.93 4.87 4.28
N ASN A 126 -14.78 4.19 4.31
CA ASN A 126 -14.58 2.87 3.71
C ASN A 126 -14.70 1.70 4.71
N HIS A 127 -15.50 1.83 5.77
CA HIS A 127 -15.55 0.84 6.86
C HIS A 127 -16.00 -0.59 6.49
N ASN A 128 -16.53 -0.81 5.28
CA ASN A 128 -16.87 -2.15 4.75
C ASN A 128 -15.87 -2.64 3.69
N GLY A 129 -14.85 -1.83 3.37
CA GLY A 129 -13.79 -2.15 2.44
C GLY A 129 -12.44 -2.28 3.14
N ARG A 130 -11.36 -2.17 2.37
CA ARG A 130 -9.99 -2.13 2.86
C ARG A 130 -9.37 -0.78 2.50
N THR A 131 -8.85 -0.07 3.50
CA THR A 131 -8.08 1.16 3.28
C THR A 131 -6.65 0.95 3.74
N VAL A 132 -5.68 1.24 2.88
CA VAL A 132 -4.25 1.14 3.18
C VAL A 132 -3.59 2.49 2.99
N PHE A 133 -2.76 2.89 3.96
CA PHE A 133 -2.01 4.14 3.94
C PHE A 133 -0.52 3.90 3.73
N ILE A 134 0.10 4.71 2.89
CA ILE A 134 1.55 4.66 2.60
C ILE A 134 2.13 6.04 2.91
N ASP A 135 3.08 6.16 3.83
CA ASP A 135 3.68 7.44 4.22
C ASP A 135 5.21 7.44 4.07
N GLU A 136 5.83 8.60 3.92
CA GLU A 136 7.29 8.72 3.91
C GLU A 136 7.92 8.57 5.32
N SER A 137 7.14 8.69 6.39
CA SER A 137 7.63 8.71 7.76
C SER A 137 7.33 7.41 8.49
N ARG A 138 8.35 6.56 8.62
CA ARG A 138 8.33 5.35 9.47
C ARG A 138 7.85 5.62 10.89
N TYR A 139 8.31 6.72 11.48
CA TYR A 139 7.91 7.10 12.84
C TYR A 139 6.42 7.42 12.90
N TYR A 140 5.91 8.15 11.91
CA TYR A 140 4.51 8.58 11.92
C TYR A 140 3.56 7.42 11.60
N ALA A 141 3.92 6.54 10.66
CA ALA A 141 3.19 5.30 10.39
C ALA A 141 3.05 4.46 11.67
N ALA A 142 4.17 4.14 12.33
CA ALA A 142 4.17 3.36 13.57
C ALA A 142 3.33 4.03 14.69
N TYR A 143 3.44 5.36 14.85
CA TYR A 143 2.63 6.10 15.82
C TYR A 143 1.13 6.02 15.52
N ILE A 144 0.73 6.12 14.25
CA ILE A 144 -0.68 6.02 13.84
C ILE A 144 -1.22 4.61 14.08
N GLU A 145 -0.48 3.57 13.74
CA GLU A 145 -0.90 2.17 13.98
C GLU A 145 -1.04 1.86 15.48
N GLU A 146 -0.11 2.34 16.31
CA GLU A 146 -0.19 2.19 17.77
C GLU A 146 -1.44 2.90 18.34
N LYS A 147 -1.69 4.13 17.88
CA LYS A 147 -2.80 4.95 18.35
C LYS A 147 -4.16 4.46 17.83
N TYR A 148 -4.19 3.94 16.61
CA TYR A 148 -5.39 3.52 15.90
C TYR A 148 -5.19 2.13 15.27
N PRO A 149 -5.38 1.04 16.03
CA PRO A 149 -5.06 -0.32 15.57
C PRO A 149 -5.87 -0.83 14.35
N GLU A 150 -6.94 -0.13 13.97
CA GLU A 150 -7.72 -0.41 12.75
C GLU A 150 -7.19 0.30 11.49
N VAL A 151 -6.16 1.14 11.61
CA VAL A 151 -5.52 1.80 10.47
C VAL A 151 -4.38 0.92 10.00
N GLU A 152 -4.46 0.45 8.75
CA GLU A 152 -3.37 -0.28 8.09
C GLU A 152 -2.45 0.74 7.42
N ALA A 153 -1.25 0.95 7.96
CA ALA A 153 -0.30 1.94 7.45
C ALA A 153 1.10 1.35 7.28
N TYR A 154 1.79 1.74 6.21
CA TYR A 154 3.18 1.34 5.95
C TYR A 154 4.02 2.56 5.60
N ASP A 155 5.31 2.49 5.90
CA ASP A 155 6.28 3.45 5.40
C ASP A 155 6.97 2.96 4.12
N VAL A 156 7.34 3.93 3.28
CA VAL A 156 8.20 3.69 2.10
C VAL A 156 9.26 4.79 2.01
N GLN A 157 10.40 4.42 1.44
CA GLN A 157 11.50 5.34 1.20
C GLN A 157 11.36 5.97 -0.19
N TYR A 158 10.98 7.24 -0.22
CA TYR A 158 11.06 8.01 -1.45
C TYR A 158 12.51 8.43 -1.73
N SER A 159 13.02 8.08 -2.90
CA SER A 159 14.36 8.45 -3.37
C SER A 159 14.36 9.68 -4.29
N THR A 160 13.18 10.21 -4.63
CA THR A 160 13.03 11.37 -5.52
C THR A 160 13.24 12.67 -4.78
N LYS A 161 13.51 13.75 -5.53
CA LYS A 161 13.45 15.13 -5.02
C LYS A 161 12.77 16.03 -6.02
N LEU A 162 12.00 17.00 -5.54
CA LEU A 162 11.35 17.99 -6.40
C LEU A 162 12.33 18.78 -7.27
N SER A 163 13.52 19.09 -6.75
CA SER A 163 14.58 19.76 -7.50
C SER A 163 15.06 18.97 -8.72
N GLU A 164 14.96 17.64 -8.67
CA GLU A 164 15.45 16.71 -9.68
C GLU A 164 14.37 16.33 -10.71
N MET A 165 13.13 16.82 -10.53
CA MET A 165 11.98 16.44 -11.35
C MET A 165 12.20 16.58 -12.87
N PRO A 166 12.73 17.72 -13.40
CA PRO A 166 12.85 17.88 -14.85
C PRO A 166 13.76 16.81 -15.48
N GLU A 167 14.87 16.49 -14.80
CA GLU A 167 15.83 15.47 -15.23
C GLU A 167 15.22 14.07 -15.12
N LEU A 168 14.47 13.82 -14.05
CA LEU A 168 13.81 12.54 -13.81
C LEU A 168 12.74 12.23 -14.87
N ILE A 169 11.88 13.22 -15.19
CA ILE A 169 10.88 13.07 -16.25
C ILE A 169 11.55 12.84 -17.62
N ALA A 170 12.64 13.56 -17.92
CA ALA A 170 13.39 13.37 -19.17
C ALA A 170 14.00 11.96 -19.26
N ALA A 171 14.65 11.49 -18.19
CA ALA A 171 15.25 10.16 -18.15
C ALA A 171 14.22 9.04 -18.32
N ILE A 172 13.00 9.23 -17.81
CA ILE A 172 11.93 8.23 -17.93
C ILE A 172 11.42 8.15 -19.36
N LYS A 173 11.22 9.30 -20.02
CA LYS A 173 10.85 9.36 -21.43
C LYS A 173 11.85 8.63 -22.33
N GLU A 174 13.12 8.71 -22.02
CA GLU A 174 14.18 7.97 -22.73
C GLU A 174 14.13 6.46 -22.46
N GLN A 175 13.67 6.06 -21.28
CA GLN A 175 13.63 4.66 -20.83
C GLN A 175 12.30 3.95 -21.11
N GLU A 176 11.24 4.65 -21.54
CA GLU A 176 9.86 4.14 -21.74
C GLU A 176 9.75 2.80 -22.51
N HIS A 177 10.71 2.50 -23.39
CA HIS A 177 10.71 1.27 -24.17
C HIS A 177 11.31 0.05 -23.44
N ASN A 178 12.02 0.26 -22.34
CA ASN A 178 12.70 -0.79 -21.56
C ASN A 178 12.15 -0.86 -20.12
N GLU A 179 12.30 0.23 -19.37
CA GLU A 179 11.91 0.41 -17.97
C GLU A 179 10.86 1.53 -17.84
N CYS A 180 10.29 1.68 -16.65
CA CYS A 180 9.29 2.71 -16.37
C CYS A 180 8.05 2.66 -17.29
N ARG A 181 7.54 1.46 -17.56
CA ARG A 181 6.38 1.24 -18.44
C ARG A 181 5.05 1.35 -17.68
N PRO A 182 3.92 1.64 -18.37
CA PRO A 182 2.60 1.68 -17.74
C PRO A 182 2.18 0.34 -17.14
N VAL A 183 2.60 -0.77 -17.77
CA VAL A 183 2.38 -2.12 -17.25
C VAL A 183 3.73 -2.75 -16.97
N GLN A 184 4.04 -2.93 -15.69
CA GLN A 184 5.32 -3.47 -15.23
C GLN A 184 5.23 -4.05 -13.82
N ASN A 185 6.21 -4.88 -13.46
CA ASN A 185 6.36 -5.36 -12.10
C ASN A 185 7.15 -4.35 -11.27
N LEU A 186 6.46 -3.61 -10.40
CA LEU A 186 7.09 -2.59 -9.56
C LEU A 186 8.07 -3.17 -8.53
N LEU A 187 7.81 -4.37 -7.99
CA LEU A 187 8.67 -5.01 -6.98
C LEU A 187 10.10 -5.25 -7.48
N PHE A 188 10.27 -5.45 -8.79
CA PHE A 188 11.58 -5.67 -9.42
C PHE A 188 11.92 -4.59 -10.46
N SER A 189 11.26 -3.44 -10.40
CA SER A 189 11.53 -2.36 -11.33
C SER A 189 12.77 -1.58 -10.90
N GLU A 190 13.61 -1.26 -11.89
CA GLU A 190 14.75 -0.35 -11.73
C GLU A 190 14.34 1.11 -12.04
N CYS A 191 13.05 1.35 -12.29
CA CYS A 191 12.52 2.68 -12.52
C CYS A 191 12.63 3.54 -11.26
N LYS A 192 13.35 4.66 -11.34
CA LYS A 192 13.53 5.59 -10.21
C LYS A 192 12.23 6.18 -9.63
N LEU A 193 11.13 6.17 -10.39
CA LEU A 193 9.80 6.58 -9.90
C LEU A 193 8.96 5.44 -9.33
N GLY A 194 9.33 4.18 -9.61
CA GLY A 194 8.59 3.03 -9.11
C GLY A 194 8.90 2.80 -7.63
N LEU A 195 7.89 2.84 -6.78
CA LEU A 195 8.04 2.41 -5.39
C LEU A 195 8.11 0.87 -5.36
N ASN A 196 9.30 0.33 -5.14
CA ASN A 196 9.61 -1.11 -5.14
C ASN A 196 9.73 -1.72 -3.74
N ASP A 197 9.45 -0.93 -2.70
CA ASP A 197 9.56 -1.29 -1.28
C ASP A 197 8.20 -1.36 -0.56
N LEU A 198 7.08 -1.39 -1.29
CA LEU A 198 5.77 -1.67 -0.70
C LEU A 198 5.70 -3.13 -0.23
N PRO A 199 4.89 -3.45 0.81
CA PRO A 199 4.60 -4.83 1.15
C PRO A 199 4.10 -5.62 -0.07
N ASN A 200 4.68 -6.80 -0.31
CA ASN A 200 4.47 -7.56 -1.54
C ASN A 200 2.99 -7.78 -1.91
N GLN A 201 2.10 -7.92 -0.91
CA GLN A 201 0.68 -8.13 -1.20
C GLN A 201 0.03 -6.90 -1.85
N LEU A 202 0.53 -5.68 -1.62
CA LEU A 202 -0.10 -4.45 -2.12
C LEU A 202 0.06 -4.26 -3.64
N TYR A 203 1.08 -4.87 -4.25
CA TYR A 203 1.25 -4.89 -5.71
C TYR A 203 0.19 -5.75 -6.41
N GLU A 204 -0.39 -6.72 -5.69
CA GLU A 204 -1.35 -7.69 -6.22
C GLU A 204 -2.81 -7.28 -5.96
N VAL A 205 -3.04 -6.18 -5.23
CA VAL A 205 -4.38 -5.67 -4.94
C VAL A 205 -4.91 -4.91 -6.16
N ASP A 206 -6.10 -5.29 -6.60
CA ASP A 206 -6.85 -4.55 -7.59
C ASP A 206 -7.53 -3.33 -6.94
N TRP A 207 -6.79 -2.23 -6.84
CA TRP A 207 -7.25 -0.98 -6.24
C TRP A 207 -8.41 -0.36 -7.04
N ASP A 208 -9.49 -0.01 -6.34
CA ASP A 208 -10.66 0.66 -6.94
C ASP A 208 -10.49 2.17 -6.90
N ILE A 209 -9.92 2.67 -5.81
CA ILE A 209 -9.64 4.09 -5.59
C ILE A 209 -8.20 4.23 -5.09
N ILE A 210 -7.49 5.21 -5.61
CA ILE A 210 -6.18 5.63 -5.13
C ILE A 210 -6.23 7.14 -4.86
N LEU A 211 -5.81 7.57 -3.67
CA LEU A 211 -5.59 8.97 -3.33
C LEU A 211 -4.09 9.23 -3.19
N VAL A 212 -3.59 10.24 -3.87
CA VAL A 212 -2.22 10.75 -3.74
C VAL A 212 -2.28 12.10 -3.02
N ASP A 213 -2.06 12.08 -1.71
CA ASP A 213 -2.05 13.27 -0.83
C ASP A 213 -0.68 13.49 -0.14
N GLY A 214 0.20 12.51 -0.22
CA GLY A 214 1.62 12.58 0.12
C GLY A 214 2.48 11.92 -0.96
N PRO A 215 3.82 11.94 -0.79
CA PRO A 215 4.56 12.55 0.31
C PRO A 215 4.63 14.08 0.20
N ARG A 216 5.25 14.73 1.19
CA ARG A 216 5.44 16.19 1.19
C ARG A 216 6.21 16.68 -0.05
N GLY A 217 5.87 17.90 -0.49
CA GLY A 217 6.37 18.49 -1.72
C GLY A 217 6.49 20.03 -1.70
N TYR A 218 6.82 20.64 -0.55
CA TYR A 218 6.87 22.12 -0.43
C TYR A 218 8.28 22.71 -0.35
N TRP A 219 9.35 21.90 -0.48
CA TRP A 219 10.74 22.37 -0.57
C TRP A 219 11.53 21.56 -1.62
N PRO A 220 12.66 22.07 -2.15
CA PRO A 220 13.36 21.45 -3.28
C PRO A 220 13.82 20.00 -3.01
N GLU A 221 14.30 19.72 -1.80
CA GLU A 221 14.76 18.40 -1.37
C GLU A 221 13.62 17.47 -0.92
N ALA A 222 12.38 17.95 -0.91
CA ALA A 222 11.22 17.12 -0.57
C ALA A 222 11.04 16.03 -1.63
N PRO A 223 10.56 14.84 -1.25
CA PRO A 223 10.24 13.77 -2.18
C PRO A 223 9.40 14.20 -3.38
N GLY A 224 8.35 14.99 -3.11
CA GLY A 224 7.31 15.31 -4.09
C GLY A 224 6.44 14.10 -4.44
N ARG A 225 5.28 14.35 -5.04
CA ARG A 225 4.29 13.29 -5.32
C ARG A 225 4.57 12.46 -6.56
N MET A 226 5.68 12.69 -7.23
CA MET A 226 5.97 12.09 -8.54
C MET A 226 5.99 10.56 -8.50
N ALA A 227 6.70 9.97 -7.54
CA ALA A 227 6.81 8.51 -7.41
C ALA A 227 5.46 7.89 -7.02
N ALA A 228 4.69 8.57 -6.17
CA ALA A 228 3.35 8.13 -5.80
C ALA A 228 2.37 8.20 -6.99
N ILE A 229 2.39 9.28 -7.78
CA ILE A 229 1.59 9.43 -9.02
C ILE A 229 1.95 8.34 -10.03
N PHE A 230 3.24 8.13 -10.29
CA PHE A 230 3.73 7.10 -11.20
C PHE A 230 3.31 5.69 -10.74
N THR A 231 3.52 5.39 -9.46
CA THR A 231 3.15 4.11 -8.86
C THR A 231 1.64 3.88 -8.94
N ALA A 232 0.82 4.90 -8.64
CA ALA A 232 -0.63 4.84 -8.79
C ALA A 232 -1.06 4.54 -10.23
N ALA A 233 -0.39 5.17 -11.21
CA ALA A 233 -0.62 4.89 -12.62
C ALA A 233 -0.33 3.42 -12.96
N VAL A 234 0.84 2.91 -12.57
CA VAL A 234 1.26 1.54 -12.85
C VAL A 234 0.34 0.52 -12.17
N LEU A 235 -0.03 0.74 -10.90
CA LEU A 235 -0.97 -0.14 -10.18
C LEU A 235 -2.32 -0.20 -10.89
N ALA A 236 -2.87 0.94 -11.31
CA ALA A 236 -4.15 0.99 -12.03
C ALA A 236 -4.09 0.33 -13.42
N ARG A 237 -2.99 0.52 -14.16
CA ARG A 237 -2.82 -0.05 -15.50
C ARG A 237 -2.47 -1.53 -15.49
N SER A 238 -1.81 -2.02 -14.42
CA SER A 238 -1.34 -3.40 -14.28
C SER A 238 -2.35 -4.35 -13.64
N LYS A 239 -3.59 -3.91 -13.36
CA LYS A 239 -4.67 -4.77 -12.84
C LYS A 239 -4.81 -6.05 -13.67
N LYS A 240 -5.19 -7.15 -13.01
CA LYS A 240 -5.28 -8.46 -13.69
C LYS A 240 -6.50 -8.50 -14.62
N ALA A 241 -6.32 -9.10 -15.79
CA ALA A 241 -7.44 -9.36 -16.71
C ALA A 241 -8.50 -10.23 -16.02
N GLY A 242 -9.77 -9.84 -16.13
CA GLY A 242 -10.89 -10.55 -15.50
C GLY A 242 -11.08 -10.28 -14.01
N SER A 243 -10.28 -9.39 -13.40
CA SER A 243 -10.51 -8.94 -12.03
C SER A 243 -11.51 -7.79 -11.97
N GLY A 244 -12.54 -7.96 -11.14
CA GLY A 244 -13.44 -6.91 -10.63
C GLY A 244 -13.75 -5.74 -11.56
N ASN A 245 -13.65 -4.53 -11.03
CA ASN A 245 -13.82 -3.28 -11.78
C ASN A 245 -12.56 -2.97 -12.60
N PRO A 246 -12.65 -2.88 -13.95
CA PRO A 246 -11.49 -2.58 -14.78
C PRO A 246 -11.01 -1.12 -14.65
N LYS A 247 -11.80 -0.28 -13.98
CA LYS A 247 -11.51 1.14 -13.75
C LYS A 247 -10.96 1.37 -12.35
N THR A 248 -10.01 2.28 -12.25
CA THR A 248 -9.49 2.80 -10.98
C THR A 248 -9.66 4.32 -10.96
N HIS A 249 -10.28 4.83 -9.91
CA HIS A 249 -10.36 6.26 -9.65
C HIS A 249 -9.06 6.70 -9.00
N ILE A 250 -8.40 7.71 -9.56
CA ILE A 250 -7.18 8.27 -8.98
C ILE A 250 -7.43 9.75 -8.66
N PHE A 251 -7.23 10.11 -7.40
CA PHE A 251 -7.34 11.46 -6.89
C PHE A 251 -5.93 11.96 -6.57
N VAL A 252 -5.55 13.12 -7.12
CA VAL A 252 -4.28 13.78 -6.83
C VAL A 252 -4.60 15.11 -6.16
N HIS A 253 -4.22 15.24 -4.89
CA HIS A 253 -4.33 16.50 -4.17
C HIS A 253 -3.17 17.45 -4.56
N ASP A 254 -3.30 18.74 -4.28
CA ASP A 254 -2.39 19.79 -4.74
C ASP A 254 -2.19 19.87 -6.27
N PHE A 255 -3.19 19.44 -7.04
CA PHE A 255 -3.15 19.45 -8.51
C PHE A 255 -3.10 20.86 -9.13
N ASN A 256 -3.27 21.91 -8.32
CA ASN A 256 -2.99 23.29 -8.70
C ASN A 256 -1.47 23.60 -8.72
N MET A 257 -0.64 22.79 -8.07
CA MET A 257 0.81 22.88 -8.15
C MET A 257 1.30 22.40 -9.52
N LYS A 258 2.18 23.20 -10.13
CA LYS A 258 2.70 22.95 -11.48
C LYS A 258 3.33 21.54 -11.61
N MET A 259 4.10 21.14 -10.60
CA MET A 259 4.83 19.86 -10.62
C MET A 259 3.88 18.66 -10.56
N ASP A 260 2.91 18.69 -9.65
CA ASP A 260 1.93 17.62 -9.48
C ASP A 260 1.02 17.51 -10.71
N ARG A 261 0.63 18.64 -11.30
CA ARG A 261 -0.09 18.67 -12.58
C ARG A 261 0.71 18.09 -13.73
N MET A 262 1.96 18.53 -13.93
CA MET A 262 2.81 18.04 -15.02
C MET A 262 3.03 16.54 -14.91
N THR A 263 3.30 16.05 -13.70
CA THR A 263 3.54 14.63 -13.46
C THR A 263 2.28 13.79 -13.67
N SER A 264 1.13 14.32 -13.26
CA SER A 264 -0.17 13.67 -13.50
C SER A 264 -0.52 13.65 -15.00
N ASP A 265 -0.31 14.75 -15.72
CA ASP A 265 -0.57 14.81 -17.16
C ASP A 265 0.36 13.85 -17.94
N GLU A 266 1.56 13.56 -17.41
CA GLU A 266 2.50 12.61 -17.99
C GLU A 266 2.13 11.13 -17.76
N PHE A 267 1.74 10.75 -16.53
CA PHE A 267 1.54 9.33 -16.17
C PHE A 267 0.07 8.92 -16.04
N LEU A 268 -0.80 9.83 -15.61
CA LEU A 268 -2.26 9.60 -15.54
C LEU A 268 -2.96 10.01 -16.83
N CYS A 269 -2.30 10.84 -17.62
CA CYS A 269 -2.72 11.34 -18.93
C CYS A 269 -3.92 12.29 -18.89
N ARG A 270 -3.77 13.41 -19.60
CA ARG A 270 -4.79 14.46 -19.64
C ARG A 270 -6.14 13.96 -20.13
N GLU A 271 -6.15 13.02 -21.07
CA GLU A 271 -7.36 12.40 -21.61
C GLU A 271 -8.17 11.60 -20.58
N ASN A 272 -7.57 11.20 -19.46
CA ASN A 272 -8.26 10.47 -18.38
C ASN A 272 -8.73 11.40 -17.25
N LEU A 273 -8.47 12.71 -17.33
CA LEU A 273 -8.91 13.68 -16.33
C LEU A 273 -10.44 13.87 -16.46
N VAL A 274 -11.17 13.44 -15.43
CA VAL A 274 -12.63 13.61 -15.35
C VAL A 274 -12.97 15.03 -14.88
N LYS A 275 -12.24 15.52 -13.87
CA LYS A 275 -12.49 16.82 -13.28
C LYS A 275 -11.27 17.34 -12.55
N SER A 276 -11.08 18.65 -12.59
CA SER A 276 -10.17 19.37 -11.70
C SER A 276 -10.95 20.50 -11.03
N LYS A 277 -10.94 20.53 -9.70
CA LYS A 277 -11.60 21.56 -8.90
C LYS A 277 -10.84 21.79 -7.61
N ASP A 278 -10.70 23.06 -7.22
CA ASP A 278 -9.92 23.47 -6.06
C ASP A 278 -8.47 22.93 -6.14
N ARG A 279 -8.04 22.09 -5.20
CA ARG A 279 -6.70 21.47 -5.23
C ARG A 279 -6.73 20.04 -5.73
N MET A 280 -7.89 19.50 -6.10
CA MET A 280 -8.02 18.09 -6.50
C MET A 280 -8.08 17.91 -8.02
N GLY A 281 -7.30 16.95 -8.52
CA GLY A 281 -7.47 16.34 -9.84
C GLY A 281 -8.06 14.93 -9.70
N HIS A 282 -9.15 14.63 -10.42
CA HIS A 282 -9.77 13.31 -10.45
C HIS A 282 -9.62 12.68 -11.84
N PHE A 283 -8.94 11.54 -11.88
CA PHE A 283 -8.69 10.73 -13.07
C PHE A 283 -9.40 9.38 -12.95
N ILE A 284 -9.74 8.77 -14.10
CA ILE A 284 -10.20 7.39 -14.17
C ILE A 284 -9.33 6.65 -15.17
N LEU A 285 -8.55 5.68 -14.69
CA LEU A 285 -7.69 4.85 -15.52
C LEU A 285 -8.33 3.48 -15.73
N GLU A 286 -8.13 2.91 -16.91
CA GLU A 286 -8.49 1.53 -17.24
C GLU A 286 -7.24 0.65 -17.30
N ARG A 287 -7.39 -0.66 -17.10
CA ARG A 287 -6.32 -1.63 -17.36
C ARG A 287 -5.71 -1.44 -18.76
N MET A 288 -4.40 -1.65 -18.88
CA MET A 288 -3.71 -1.72 -20.17
C MET A 288 -3.17 -3.13 -20.44
N GLU A 289 -2.95 -3.43 -21.72
CA GLU A 289 -2.28 -4.66 -22.11
C GLU A 289 -0.79 -4.59 -21.79
N SER A 290 -0.18 -5.72 -21.43
CA SER A 290 1.24 -5.83 -21.07
C SER A 290 2.21 -5.43 -22.18
N SER A 291 1.75 -5.38 -23.43
CA SER A 291 2.54 -4.90 -24.58
C SER A 291 2.56 -3.37 -24.69
N SER A 292 1.83 -2.65 -23.84
CA SER A 292 1.75 -1.19 -23.89
C SER A 292 3.02 -0.56 -23.36
N SER A 293 3.67 0.28 -24.17
CA SER A 293 4.94 0.94 -23.81
C SER A 293 4.80 2.43 -23.51
N LYS A 294 3.60 3.00 -23.62
CA LYS A 294 3.33 4.43 -23.41
C LYS A 294 2.15 4.60 -22.47
N PHE A 295 2.25 5.54 -21.53
CA PHE A 295 1.15 5.87 -20.63
C PHE A 295 -0.03 6.50 -21.38
N CYS A 296 0.26 7.49 -22.21
CA CYS A 296 -0.75 8.33 -22.85
C CYS A 296 -0.84 8.05 -24.34
N ARG A 297 -2.02 8.28 -24.91
CA ARG A 297 -2.20 8.22 -26.36
C ARG A 297 -1.46 9.41 -26.96
N SER A 298 -0.70 9.18 -28.04
CA SER A 298 -0.02 10.27 -28.76
C SER A 298 -1.03 11.33 -29.17
N SER A 299 -1.09 12.43 -28.42
CA SER A 299 -1.86 13.61 -28.80
C SER A 299 -1.03 14.39 -29.80
N HIS A 300 -1.33 14.23 -31.09
CA HIS A 300 -0.98 15.28 -32.03
C HIS A 300 -1.65 16.59 -31.56
N THR A 301 -0.90 17.70 -31.68
CA THR A 301 -1.28 19.11 -31.50
C THR A 301 -1.41 19.65 -30.06
N HIS A 302 -0.32 20.29 -29.61
CA HIS A 302 -0.41 21.58 -28.90
C HIS A 302 -1.14 22.59 -29.81
N SER A 303 -2.41 22.87 -29.54
CA SER A 303 -3.00 24.15 -29.92
C SER A 303 -2.90 25.08 -28.72
N SER A 304 -2.02 26.08 -28.82
CA SER A 304 -1.97 27.21 -27.88
C SER A 304 -3.35 27.85 -27.76
N PRO A 305 -3.79 28.31 -26.58
CA PRO A 305 -5.00 29.11 -26.47
C PRO A 305 -4.77 30.44 -27.21
N ALA A 306 -5.70 30.78 -28.10
CA ALA A 306 -5.76 32.11 -28.69
C ALA A 306 -6.04 33.14 -27.58
N GLU A 307 -5.27 34.23 -27.57
CA GLU A 307 -5.55 35.42 -26.78
C GLU A 307 -6.91 35.99 -27.21
N ASP A 308 -7.87 36.02 -26.28
CA ASP A 308 -9.09 36.79 -26.45
C ASP A 308 -8.73 38.28 -26.37
N SER A 309 -8.77 38.93 -27.53
CA SER A 309 -8.77 40.38 -27.67
C SER A 309 -10.03 40.95 -27.00
N ALA A 310 -9.84 41.77 -25.96
CA ALA A 310 -10.90 42.58 -25.37
C ALA A 310 -11.47 43.60 -26.38
N PRO A 311 -12.80 43.80 -26.45
CA PRO A 311 -13.35 44.90 -27.22
C PRO A 311 -13.26 46.20 -26.44
N SER A 312 -12.76 47.23 -27.12
CA SER A 312 -12.81 48.63 -26.71
C SER A 312 -14.24 49.13 -26.56
N SER A 313 -14.56 49.71 -25.41
CA SER A 313 -15.58 50.74 -25.20
C SER A 313 -15.16 51.62 -24.04
#